data_AF-A0A845USX6-F1
#
_entry.id   AF-A0A845USX6-F1
#
_cell.length_a   1.000
_cell.length_b   1.000
_cell.length_c   1.000
_cell.angle_alpha   90.00
_cell.angle_beta   90.00
_cell.angle_gamma   90.00
#
_symmetry.space_group_name_H-M   'P 1'
#
loop_
_entity.id
_entity.type
_entity.pdbx_description
1 polymer ?
#
loop_
_entity_poly.entity_id
_entity_poly.type
_entity_poly.pdbx_seq_one_letter_code
_entity_poly.pdbx_strand_id
1 'polypeptide(L)'
;MSVLLSEEFEEVMSMAMVSPFCDIDGRSDAYEFLFEVDPVEGELIEVCADGYSIHAVDSADEPAVILREPTGDICGFYYRFSSWIDEEHRGSGLGVEMILAYADHFKDRAWEGDLETCMGGLGFSESGYAIHVQAQQKAAQRAVAVSMDCGEEVSAAPRF
;
A
#
# COMPACT_ATOMS: atom_id res chain seq x y z
N MET A 1 -0.05 8.00 -13.04
CA MET A 1 0.75 8.58 -11.94
C MET A 1 0.24 7.94 -10.67
N SER A 2 1.12 7.53 -9.73
CA SER A 2 0.67 6.84 -8.51
C SER A 2 -0.11 7.82 -7.62
N VAL A 3 -1.21 7.37 -7.02
CA VAL A 3 -2.02 8.16 -6.07
C VAL A 3 -1.21 8.61 -4.85
N LEU A 4 -0.15 7.89 -4.49
CA LEU A 4 0.81 8.28 -3.44
C LEU A 4 1.55 9.59 -3.75
N LEU A 5 1.55 10.02 -5.01
CA LEU A 5 2.20 11.25 -5.49
C LEU A 5 1.20 12.38 -5.75
N SER A 6 -0.06 12.22 -5.35
CA SER A 6 -1.07 13.27 -5.51
C SER A 6 -0.94 14.34 -4.41
N GLU A 7 -1.45 15.54 -4.70
CA GLU A 7 -1.46 16.65 -3.73
C GLU A 7 -2.38 16.32 -2.54
N GLU A 8 -3.49 15.63 -2.77
CA GLU A 8 -4.43 15.21 -1.73
C GLU A 8 -3.80 14.24 -0.74
N PHE A 9 -3.00 13.27 -1.23
CA PHE A 9 -2.26 12.37 -0.34
C PHE A 9 -1.23 13.14 0.49
N GLU A 10 -0.49 14.08 -0.11
CA GLU A 10 0.45 14.94 0.63
C GLU A 10 -0.26 15.76 1.71
N GLU A 11 -1.41 16.35 1.40
CA GLU A 11 -2.21 17.12 2.35
C GLU A 11 -2.68 16.24 3.53
N VAL A 12 -3.25 15.07 3.25
CA VAL A 12 -3.67 14.10 4.28
C VAL A 12 -2.50 13.73 5.20
N MET A 13 -1.34 13.39 4.63
CA MET A 13 -0.16 13.05 5.43
C MET A 13 0.34 14.25 6.25
N SER A 14 0.30 15.47 5.72
CA SER A 14 0.74 16.68 6.42
C SER A 14 -0.14 17.05 7.61
N MET A 15 -1.44 16.72 7.55
CA MET A 15 -2.43 17.03 8.58
C MET A 15 -2.62 15.89 9.58
N ALA A 16 -2.03 14.72 9.33
CA ALA A 16 -2.27 13.55 10.14
C ALA A 16 -1.74 13.69 11.57
N MET A 17 -2.52 13.22 12.53
CA MET A 17 -2.09 13.13 13.92
C MET A 17 -1.23 11.87 14.12
N VAL A 18 0.01 12.01 14.58
CA VAL A 18 0.85 10.85 14.94
C VAL A 18 0.78 10.65 16.45
N SER A 19 0.27 9.49 16.87
CA SER A 19 0.03 9.16 18.28
C SER A 19 0.05 7.66 18.53
N PRO A 20 0.63 7.18 19.66
CA PRO A 20 0.58 5.76 20.01
C PRO A 20 -0.85 5.23 20.24
N PHE A 21 -1.83 6.11 20.48
CA PHE A 21 -3.24 5.71 20.60
C PHE A 21 -3.90 5.33 19.28
N CYS A 22 -3.23 5.59 18.15
CA CYS A 22 -3.69 5.22 16.82
C CYS A 22 -3.07 3.89 16.36
N ASP A 23 -2.42 3.14 17.25
CA ASP A 23 -1.97 1.78 16.94
C ASP A 23 -3.18 0.85 16.83
N ILE A 24 -3.10 -0.09 15.89
CA ILE A 24 -4.22 -0.98 15.57
C ILE A 24 -3.88 -2.42 15.95
N ASP A 25 -4.87 -3.11 16.47
CA ASP A 25 -4.83 -4.57 16.62
C ASP A 25 -5.57 -5.21 15.45
N GLY A 26 -4.79 -5.66 14.45
CA GLY A 26 -5.34 -6.30 13.26
C GLY A 26 -5.96 -7.67 13.52
N ARG A 27 -5.79 -8.28 14.71
CA ARG A 27 -6.47 -9.53 15.08
C ARG A 27 -7.78 -9.29 15.82
N SER A 28 -8.20 -8.04 16.01
CA SER A 28 -9.49 -7.72 16.62
C SER A 28 -10.66 -8.03 15.69
N ASP A 29 -11.85 -8.22 16.28
CA ASP A 29 -13.12 -8.49 15.57
C ASP A 29 -13.43 -7.44 14.48
N ALA A 30 -12.89 -6.22 14.60
CA ALA A 30 -13.07 -5.16 13.61
C ALA A 30 -12.46 -5.49 12.23
N TYR A 31 -11.50 -6.42 12.17
CA TYR A 31 -10.79 -6.81 10.95
C TYR A 31 -10.95 -8.29 10.61
N GLU A 32 -11.75 -9.05 11.35
CA GLU A 32 -11.94 -10.50 11.16
C GLU A 32 -12.30 -10.85 9.71
N PHE A 33 -13.13 -10.03 9.06
CA PHE A 33 -13.55 -10.20 7.66
C PHE A 33 -12.38 -10.28 6.65
N LEU A 34 -11.24 -9.65 6.94
CA LEU A 34 -10.04 -9.71 6.08
C LEU A 34 -9.33 -11.08 6.18
N PHE A 35 -9.52 -11.80 7.28
CA PHE A 35 -8.91 -13.12 7.51
C PHE A 35 -9.81 -14.27 7.07
N GLU A 36 -11.10 -14.02 6.91
CA GLU A 36 -12.07 -15.00 6.39
C GLU A 36 -12.09 -15.06 4.86
N VAL A 37 -11.33 -14.20 4.17
CA VAL A 37 -11.23 -14.17 2.72
C VAL A 37 -10.69 -15.51 2.20
N ASP A 38 -11.52 -16.19 1.41
CA ASP A 38 -11.13 -17.44 0.78
C ASP A 38 -9.91 -17.18 -0.13
N PRO A 39 -8.86 -18.02 -0.07
CA PRO A 39 -7.70 -17.93 -0.96
C PRO A 39 -8.05 -17.84 -2.47
N VAL A 40 -9.23 -18.29 -2.87
CA VAL A 40 -9.71 -18.23 -4.26
C VAL A 40 -10.40 -16.89 -4.59
N GLU A 41 -10.85 -16.15 -3.58
CA GLU A 41 -11.56 -14.87 -3.76
C GLU A 41 -10.61 -13.67 -3.89
N GLY A 42 -9.37 -13.79 -3.38
CA GLY A 42 -8.35 -12.75 -3.54
C GLY A 42 -7.59 -12.86 -4.86
N GLU A 43 -7.52 -11.77 -5.63
CA GLU A 43 -6.64 -11.71 -6.81
C GLU A 43 -5.19 -11.54 -6.37
N LEU A 44 -4.29 -12.46 -6.75
CA LEU A 44 -2.85 -12.29 -6.53
C LEU A 44 -2.34 -11.12 -7.38
N ILE A 45 -1.88 -10.04 -6.74
CA ILE A 45 -1.42 -8.83 -7.43
C ILE A 45 0.10 -8.66 -7.38
N GLU A 46 0.77 -9.18 -6.35
CA GLU A 46 2.22 -9.09 -6.21
C GLU A 46 2.81 -10.29 -5.48
N VAL A 47 3.98 -10.74 -5.92
CA VAL A 47 4.82 -11.71 -5.21
C VAL A 47 6.08 -11.00 -4.75
N CYS A 48 6.28 -10.90 -3.45
CA CYS A 48 7.43 -10.24 -2.86
C CYS A 48 8.64 -11.18 -2.86
N ALA A 49 9.80 -10.63 -2.48
CA ALA A 49 10.96 -11.45 -2.15
C ALA A 49 10.60 -12.45 -1.02
N ASP A 50 11.31 -13.57 -0.98
CA ASP A 50 11.16 -14.63 0.03
C ASP A 50 9.83 -15.39 0.04
N GLY A 51 9.00 -15.21 -0.99
CA GLY A 51 7.80 -16.02 -1.23
C GLY A 51 6.52 -15.51 -0.58
N TYR A 52 6.54 -14.32 0.01
CA TYR A 52 5.33 -13.62 0.44
C TYR A 52 4.50 -13.22 -0.78
N SER A 53 3.19 -13.15 -0.60
CA SER A 53 2.27 -12.73 -1.67
C SER A 53 1.23 -11.73 -1.17
N ILE A 54 0.89 -10.77 -2.02
CA ILE A 54 -0.10 -9.73 -1.75
C ILE A 54 -1.29 -9.99 -2.65
N HIS A 55 -2.48 -10.08 -2.04
CA HIS A 55 -3.73 -10.36 -2.73
C HIS A 55 -4.68 -9.18 -2.55
N ALA A 56 -5.29 -8.73 -3.65
CA ALA A 56 -6.36 -7.76 -3.63
C ALA A 56 -7.65 -8.42 -3.16
N VAL A 57 -8.38 -7.73 -2.28
CA VAL A 57 -9.69 -8.12 -1.77
C VAL A 57 -10.68 -7.05 -2.22
N ASP A 58 -11.52 -7.40 -3.20
CA ASP A 58 -12.56 -6.53 -3.76
C ASP A 58 -13.97 -6.98 -3.30
N SER A 59 -14.06 -7.92 -2.34
CA SER A 59 -15.31 -8.42 -1.78
C SER A 59 -15.85 -7.58 -0.62
N ALA A 60 -15.04 -6.66 -0.09
CA ALA A 60 -15.48 -5.66 0.88
C ALA A 60 -16.03 -4.42 0.15
N ASP A 61 -16.93 -3.66 0.80
CA ASP A 61 -17.46 -2.39 0.26
C ASP A 61 -16.36 -1.36 -0.09
N GLU A 62 -15.14 -1.59 0.42
CA GLU A 62 -13.97 -0.74 0.26
C GLU A 62 -12.75 -1.61 -0.09
N PRO A 63 -11.84 -1.12 -0.96
CA PRO A 63 -10.68 -1.90 -1.38
C PRO A 63 -9.76 -2.27 -0.21
N ALA A 64 -9.21 -3.48 -0.26
CA ALA A 64 -8.19 -3.92 0.69
C ALA A 64 -7.13 -4.79 -0.01
N VAL A 65 -5.98 -4.95 0.63
CA VAL A 65 -5.03 -6.02 0.30
C VAL A 65 -4.69 -6.82 1.56
N ILE A 66 -4.47 -8.13 1.37
CA ILE A 66 -3.96 -9.03 2.41
C ILE A 66 -2.57 -9.53 2.01
N LEU A 67 -1.72 -9.70 3.03
CA LEU A 67 -0.40 -10.28 2.92
C LEU A 67 -0.47 -11.73 3.39
N ARG A 68 -0.01 -12.65 2.54
CA ARG A 68 0.16 -14.06 2.88
C ARG A 68 1.63 -14.41 2.98
N GLU A 69 1.97 -15.13 4.04
CA GLU A 69 3.29 -15.73 4.19
C GLU A 69 3.46 -16.94 3.25
N PRO A 70 4.68 -17.48 3.07
CA PRO A 70 4.93 -18.57 2.13
C PRO A 70 4.14 -19.87 2.38
N THR A 71 3.67 -20.09 3.61
CA THR A 71 2.80 -21.22 3.97
C THR A 71 1.37 -21.05 3.44
N GLY A 72 0.99 -19.82 3.08
CA GLY A 72 -0.34 -19.42 2.61
C GLY A 72 -1.21 -18.72 3.66
N ASP A 73 -0.77 -18.68 4.92
CA ASP A 73 -1.51 -18.03 5.99
C ASP A 73 -1.47 -16.50 5.87
N ILE A 74 -2.55 -15.83 6.30
CA ILE A 74 -2.63 -14.36 6.28
C ILE A 74 -1.90 -13.81 7.49
N CYS A 75 -0.89 -12.98 7.23
CA CYS A 75 -0.02 -12.39 8.23
C CYS A 75 0.04 -10.85 8.21
N GLY A 76 -0.80 -10.21 7.38
CA GLY A 76 -0.93 -8.76 7.37
C GLY A 76 -2.01 -8.27 6.41
N PHE A 77 -2.32 -6.98 6.48
CA PHE A 77 -3.24 -6.32 5.55
C PHE A 77 -2.94 -4.82 5.43
N TYR A 78 -3.53 -4.23 4.39
CA TYR A 78 -3.70 -2.79 4.27
C TYR A 78 -5.14 -2.46 3.86
N TYR A 79 -5.79 -1.62 4.65
CA TYR A 79 -7.20 -1.26 4.52
C TYR A 79 -7.44 0.13 5.12
N ARG A 80 -8.03 1.06 4.37
CA ARG A 80 -8.33 2.45 4.83
C ARG A 80 -7.19 3.15 5.59
N PHE A 81 -6.01 3.27 4.98
CA PHE A 81 -4.81 3.85 5.62
C PHE A 81 -4.31 3.11 6.88
N SER A 82 -4.93 1.99 7.23
CA SER A 82 -4.52 1.14 8.33
C SER A 82 -3.69 -0.01 7.77
N SER A 83 -2.45 -0.12 8.22
CA SER A 83 -1.59 -1.25 7.89
C SER A 83 -1.24 -2.01 9.14
N TRP A 84 -1.41 -3.31 9.09
CA TRP A 84 -1.05 -4.20 10.17
C TRP A 84 -0.34 -5.42 9.63
N ILE A 85 0.65 -5.89 10.37
CA ILE A 85 1.43 -7.10 10.11
C ILE A 85 1.62 -7.80 11.46
N ASP A 86 1.50 -9.12 11.47
CA ASP A 86 1.86 -9.97 12.60
C ASP A 86 3.29 -9.65 13.09
N GLU A 87 3.47 -9.69 14.40
CA GLU A 87 4.70 -9.23 15.05
C GLU A 87 5.96 -9.92 14.50
N GLU A 88 5.88 -11.21 14.19
CA GLU A 88 7.00 -12.01 13.69
C GLU A 88 7.45 -11.64 12.26
N HIS A 89 6.59 -10.98 11.48
CA HIS A 89 6.90 -10.59 10.09
C HIS A 89 7.22 -9.08 9.95
N ARG A 90 7.17 -8.31 11.05
CA ARG A 90 7.47 -6.86 11.04
C ARG A 90 8.95 -6.58 10.74
N GLY A 91 9.22 -5.37 10.23
CA GLY A 91 10.59 -4.90 9.96
C GLY A 91 11.21 -5.39 8.65
N SER A 92 10.49 -6.19 7.88
CA SER A 92 10.88 -6.74 6.57
C SER A 92 10.58 -5.82 5.38
N GLY A 93 9.95 -4.66 5.62
CA GLY A 93 9.51 -3.74 4.55
C GLY A 93 8.20 -4.15 3.86
N LEU A 94 7.59 -5.27 4.23
CA LEU A 94 6.35 -5.78 3.61
C LEU A 94 5.17 -4.79 3.68
N GLY A 95 5.12 -3.95 4.73
CA GLY A 95 4.08 -2.90 4.83
C GLY A 95 4.18 -1.84 3.75
N VAL A 96 5.41 -1.51 3.33
CA VAL A 96 5.66 -0.59 2.22
C VAL A 96 5.24 -1.23 0.90
N GLU A 97 5.55 -2.51 0.71
CA GLU A 97 5.12 -3.24 -0.50
C GLU A 97 3.59 -3.36 -0.58
N MET A 98 2.90 -3.61 0.53
CA MET A 98 1.43 -3.62 0.56
C MET A 98 0.82 -2.30 0.10
N ILE A 99 1.29 -1.16 0.63
CA ILE A 99 0.75 0.16 0.25
C ILE A 99 1.00 0.45 -1.23
N LEU A 100 2.18 0.08 -1.75
CA LEU A 100 2.52 0.24 -3.16
C LEU A 100 1.65 -0.64 -4.06
N ALA A 101 1.55 -1.93 -3.74
CA ALA A 101 0.72 -2.88 -4.47
C ALA A 101 -0.75 -2.44 -4.50
N TYR A 102 -1.26 -1.99 -3.35
CA TYR A 102 -2.61 -1.43 -3.23
C TYR A 102 -2.82 -0.22 -4.15
N ALA A 103 -1.91 0.77 -4.07
CA ALA A 103 -2.01 1.99 -4.87
C ALA A 103 -1.89 1.70 -6.38
N ASP A 104 -0.99 0.81 -6.78
CA ASP A 104 -0.75 0.46 -8.18
C ASP A 104 -1.90 -0.37 -8.77
N HIS A 105 -2.52 -1.24 -7.96
CA HIS A 105 -3.64 -2.08 -8.39
C HIS A 105 -4.95 -1.28 -8.47
N PHE A 106 -5.35 -0.59 -7.39
CA PHE A 106 -6.65 0.10 -7.32
C PHE A 106 -6.65 1.48 -8.00
N LYS A 107 -5.48 2.12 -8.16
CA LYS A 107 -5.31 3.40 -8.88
C LYS A 107 -6.30 4.47 -8.41
N ASP A 108 -7.18 4.94 -9.29
CA ASP A 108 -8.15 6.00 -8.98
C ASP A 108 -9.21 5.55 -7.96
N ARG A 109 -9.42 4.23 -7.79
CA ARG A 109 -10.27 3.68 -6.72
C ARG A 109 -9.55 3.63 -5.37
N ALA A 110 -8.23 3.78 -5.34
CA ALA A 110 -7.49 3.79 -4.08
C ALA A 110 -7.89 5.03 -3.28
N TRP A 111 -8.54 4.81 -2.13
CA TRP A 111 -8.97 5.86 -1.21
C TRP A 111 -10.01 6.83 -1.78
N GLU A 112 -10.79 6.40 -2.76
CA GLU A 112 -11.92 7.17 -3.30
C GLU A 112 -12.88 7.57 -2.16
N GLY A 113 -13.09 8.87 -1.98
CA GLY A 113 -13.90 9.43 -0.88
C GLY A 113 -13.24 9.41 0.50
N ASP A 114 -12.26 8.52 0.73
CA ASP A 114 -11.53 8.45 2.00
C ASP A 114 -10.58 9.63 2.18
N LEU A 115 -9.86 10.06 1.13
CA LEU A 115 -8.91 11.18 1.24
C LEU A 115 -9.61 12.46 1.73
N GLU A 116 -10.76 12.80 1.14
CA GLU A 116 -11.53 13.98 1.57
C GLU A 116 -12.10 13.82 2.98
N THR A 117 -12.57 12.62 3.33
CA THR A 117 -13.11 12.33 4.67
C THR A 117 -12.02 12.37 5.75
N CYS A 118 -10.77 12.06 5.38
CA CYS A 118 -9.61 12.06 6.26
C CYS A 118 -9.02 13.45 6.52
N MET A 119 -9.33 14.45 5.67
CA MET A 119 -8.89 15.84 5.85
C MET A 119 -9.46 16.43 7.16
N GLY A 120 -8.69 16.32 8.25
CA GLY A 120 -9.03 16.85 9.57
C GLY A 120 -9.16 15.84 10.70
N GLY A 121 -8.85 14.56 10.49
CA GLY A 121 -8.99 13.56 11.57
C GLY A 121 -8.21 12.25 11.43
N LEU A 122 -7.41 12.05 10.37
CA LEU A 122 -6.64 10.82 10.24
C LEU A 122 -5.54 10.74 11.29
N GLY A 123 -5.45 9.60 11.96
CA GLY A 123 -4.46 9.32 12.99
C GLY A 123 -3.63 8.09 12.63
N PHE A 124 -2.33 8.14 12.91
CA PHE A 124 -1.41 7.02 12.72
C PHE A 124 -0.61 6.76 13.99
N SER A 125 -0.27 5.50 14.24
CA SER A 125 0.90 5.19 15.07
C SER A 125 2.18 5.69 14.37
N GLU A 126 3.28 5.80 15.12
CA GLU A 126 4.57 6.23 14.53
C GLU A 126 5.02 5.28 13.40
N SER A 127 4.86 3.97 13.61
CA SER A 127 5.16 2.95 12.60
C SER A 127 4.22 3.05 11.39
N GLY A 128 2.92 3.22 11.62
CA GLY A 128 1.92 3.42 10.58
C GLY A 128 2.21 4.66 9.72
N TYR A 129 2.57 5.78 10.32
CA TYR A 129 2.94 6.99 9.58
C TYR A 129 4.22 6.75 8.76
N ALA A 130 5.23 6.14 9.37
CA ALA A 130 6.53 5.94 8.75
C ALA A 130 6.46 5.04 7.50
N ILE A 131 5.61 4.01 7.48
CA ILE A 131 5.45 3.14 6.30
C ILE A 131 4.79 3.88 5.13
N HIS A 132 3.83 4.79 5.39
CA HIS A 132 3.18 5.58 4.34
C HIS A 132 4.17 6.57 3.72
N VAL A 133 4.96 7.25 4.56
CA VAL A 133 6.04 8.13 4.08
C VAL A 133 7.07 7.36 3.25
N GLN A 134 7.47 6.17 3.70
CA GLN A 134 8.40 5.33 2.95
C GLN A 134 7.82 4.85 1.62
N ALA A 135 6.53 4.47 1.60
CA ALA A 135 5.84 4.11 0.36
C ALA A 135 5.79 5.27 -0.62
N GLN A 136 5.44 6.48 -0.16
CA GLN A 136 5.46 7.69 -0.99
C GLN A 136 6.87 7.98 -1.56
N GLN A 137 7.91 7.91 -0.72
CA GLN A 137 9.30 8.11 -1.16
C GLN A 137 9.71 7.09 -2.22
N LYS A 138 9.34 5.82 -2.04
CA LYS A 138 9.65 4.75 -3.00
C LYS A 138 8.86 4.92 -4.31
N ALA A 139 7.60 5.35 -4.24
CA ALA A 139 6.82 5.70 -5.43
C ALA A 139 7.47 6.85 -6.22
N ALA A 140 7.97 7.88 -5.55
CA ALA A 140 8.66 9.00 -6.19
C ALA A 140 9.96 8.54 -6.88
N GLN A 141 10.74 7.69 -6.23
CA GLN A 141 11.96 7.10 -6.82
C GLN A 141 11.64 6.27 -8.07
N ARG A 142 10.58 5.45 -8.04
CA ARG A 142 10.11 4.67 -9.20
C ARG A 142 9.72 5.58 -10.37
N ALA A 143 9.01 6.68 -10.11
CA ALA A 143 8.59 7.62 -11.15
C ALA A 143 9.76 8.34 -11.84
N VAL A 144 10.81 8.70 -11.07
CA VAL A 144 12.04 9.29 -11.63
C VAL A 144 12.78 8.28 -12.49
N ALA A 145 12.93 7.02 -12.04
CA ALA A 145 13.63 5.98 -12.79
C ALA A 145 12.97 5.70 -14.16
N VAL A 146 11.64 5.61 -14.21
CA VAL A 146 10.89 5.43 -15.46
C VAL A 146 11.12 6.60 -16.42
N SER A 147 11.19 7.83 -15.90
CA SER A 147 11.41 9.02 -16.72
C SER A 147 12.82 9.08 -17.31
N MET A 148 13.81 8.46 -16.66
CA MET A 148 15.18 8.36 -17.18
C MET A 148 15.34 7.26 -18.24
N ASP A 149 14.64 6.12 -18.09
CA ASP A 149 14.69 4.99 -19.03
C ASP A 149 13.99 5.28 -20.37
N CYS A 150 12.92 6.07 -20.37
CA CYS A 150 12.24 6.50 -21.61
C CYS A 150 13.00 7.59 -22.40
N GLY A 151 14.17 8.04 -21.95
CA GLY A 151 14.97 9.12 -22.56
C GLY A 151 16.03 8.67 -23.57
N GLU A 152 16.22 7.37 -23.80
CA GLU A 152 17.29 6.80 -24.65
C GLU A 152 16.78 6.23 -25.99
N GLU A 153 16.04 7.01 -26.79
CA GLU A 153 15.93 6.73 -28.24
C GLU A 153 17.10 7.39 -28.99
N VAL A 154 18.14 6.60 -29.26
CA VAL A 154 19.29 6.97 -30.07
C VAL A 154 18.83 7.25 -31.51
N SER A 155 18.81 8.53 -31.87
CA SER A 155 18.74 9.00 -33.26
C SER A 155 20.00 8.55 -34.02
N ALA A 156 19.95 7.34 -34.58
CA ALA A 156 20.89 6.90 -35.60
C ALA A 156 20.31 7.28 -36.98
N ALA A 157 20.57 8.50 -37.42
CA ALA A 157 20.32 8.91 -38.80
C ALA A 157 21.18 8.06 -39.76
N PRO A 158 20.63 7.53 -40.87
CA PRO A 158 21.43 6.81 -41.86
C PRO A 158 22.28 7.81 -42.65
N ARG A 159 23.59 7.56 -42.71
CA ARG A 159 24.49 8.23 -43.67
C ARG A 159 24.23 7.63 -45.05
N PHE A 160 23.76 8.46 -45.99
CA PHE A 160 23.89 8.23 -47.43
C PHE A 160 24.94 9.18 -48.00
#